data_AF-W6WTG3-F1
#
_entry.id   AF-W6WTG3-F1
#
_cell.length_a   1.000
_cell.length_b   1.000
_cell.length_c   1.000
_cell.angle_alpha   90.00
_cell.angle_beta   90.00
_cell.angle_gamma   90.00
#
_symmetry.space_group_name_H-M   'P 1'
#
loop_
_entity.id
_entity.type
_entity.pdbx_description
1 polymer ?
#
loop_
_entity_poly.entity_id
_entity_poly.type
_entity_poly.pdbx_seq_one_letter_code
_entity_poly.pdbx_strand_id
1 'polypeptide(L)'
;QVSAHLLIPGFVFTGLTKGDRIEKPTGAWTSEQTVEFMLTSLERGDFYILCPDNDVDRATDERRMLWAISDIIENRPPLSRWHPDFADASKEFINGR
;
A
#
# COMPACT_ATOMS: atom_id res chain seq x y z
N GLN A 1 -29.00 7.24 1.26
CA GLN A 1 -28.39 6.10 0.57
C GLN A 1 -27.20 5.62 1.40
N VAL A 2 -26.94 4.32 1.47
CA VAL A 2 -25.81 3.74 2.22
C VAL A 2 -24.80 3.21 1.21
N SER A 3 -23.50 3.45 1.42
CA SER A 3 -22.40 2.92 0.63
C SER A 3 -21.34 2.28 1.54
N ALA A 4 -20.49 1.44 0.95
CA ALA A 4 -19.37 0.79 1.62
C ALA A 4 -18.08 1.07 0.86
N HIS A 5 -16.98 1.23 1.58
CA HIS A 5 -15.65 1.57 1.05
C HIS A 5 -14.59 0.87 1.90
N LEU A 6 -13.45 0.53 1.31
CA LEU A 6 -12.29 -0.08 1.97
C LEU A 6 -11.13 0.92 2.01
N LEU A 7 -10.80 1.38 3.21
CA LEU A 7 -9.60 2.17 3.46
C LEU A 7 -8.38 1.26 3.54
N ILE A 8 -7.37 1.54 2.73
CA ILE A 8 -6.08 0.85 2.71
C ILE A 8 -5.02 1.89 3.07
N PRO A 9 -4.72 2.08 4.37
CA PRO A 9 -3.73 3.06 4.81
C PRO A 9 -2.31 2.60 4.46
N GLY A 10 -1.45 3.55 4.05
CA GLY A 10 0.00 3.36 3.97
C GLY A 10 0.65 3.42 5.36
N PHE A 11 1.92 3.80 5.43
CA PHE A 11 2.55 4.04 6.73
C PHE A 11 2.02 5.34 7.37
N VAL A 12 1.15 5.19 8.37
CA VAL A 12 0.57 6.33 9.11
C VAL A 12 1.10 6.36 10.53
N PHE A 13 1.53 7.53 11.02
CA PHE A 13 2.00 7.72 12.39
C PHE A 13 0.83 8.10 13.32
N THR A 14 0.48 7.18 14.21
CA THR A 14 -0.63 7.29 15.15
C THR A 14 -0.23 6.74 16.51
N GLY A 15 -1.11 6.85 17.51
CA GLY A 15 -0.91 6.17 18.80
C GLY A 15 -0.74 4.64 18.68
N LEU A 16 -1.32 4.01 17.65
CA LEU A 16 -1.24 2.56 17.42
C LEU A 16 0.09 2.15 16.75
N THR A 17 0.65 3.00 15.89
CA THR A 17 1.77 2.66 15.00
C THR A 17 3.09 3.30 15.40
N LYS A 18 3.09 4.28 16.31
CA LYS A 18 4.32 4.98 16.73
C LYS A 18 5.31 4.08 17.45
N GLY A 19 4.84 3.06 18.19
CA GLY A 19 5.69 2.30 19.11
C GLY A 19 6.35 3.23 20.13
N ASP A 20 7.67 3.13 20.28
CA ASP A 20 8.46 4.01 21.16
C ASP A 20 8.87 5.35 20.52
N ARG A 21 8.50 5.58 19.25
CA ARG A 21 8.86 6.81 18.55
C ARG A 21 8.08 7.99 19.11
N ILE A 22 8.82 9.06 19.40
CA ILE A 22 8.26 10.34 19.84
C ILE A 22 7.92 11.21 18.63
N GLU A 23 8.77 11.20 17.61
CA GLU A 23 8.62 11.99 16.40
C GLU A 23 8.09 11.17 15.22
N LYS A 24 7.33 11.83 14.35
CA LYS A 24 6.80 11.24 13.12
C LYS A 24 7.95 10.97 12.13
N PRO A 25 8.12 9.74 11.63
CA PRO A 25 9.05 9.45 10.55
C PRO A 25 8.75 10.27 9.28
N THR A 26 9.79 10.57 8.49
CA THR A 26 9.62 11.26 7.20
C THR A 26 8.73 10.46 6.25
N GLY A 27 8.93 9.14 6.20
CA GLY A 27 8.17 8.19 5.40
C GLY A 27 6.68 8.08 5.75
N ALA A 28 6.30 8.47 6.96
CA ALA A 28 4.93 8.31 7.44
C ALA A 28 4.06 9.54 7.14
N TRP A 29 2.78 9.31 6.86
CA TRP A 29 1.74 10.34 6.94
C TRP A 29 1.25 10.55 8.37
N THR A 30 0.62 11.70 8.62
CA THR A 30 -0.21 11.90 9.82
C THR A 30 -1.59 11.28 9.66
N SER A 31 -2.31 11.13 10.77
CA SER A 31 -3.74 10.76 10.76
C SER A 31 -4.57 11.74 9.93
N GLU A 32 -4.30 13.03 10.03
CA GLU A 32 -5.06 14.09 9.36
C GLU A 32 -4.91 14.00 7.84
N GLN A 33 -3.68 13.79 7.34
CA GLN A 33 -3.42 13.59 5.91
C GLN A 33 -4.17 12.36 5.37
N THR A 34 -4.19 11.27 6.15
CA THR A 34 -4.90 10.04 5.76
C THR A 34 -6.42 10.26 5.70
N VAL A 35 -6.98 10.98 6.67
CA VAL A 35 -8.42 11.28 6.73
C VAL A 35 -8.82 12.26 5.61
N GLU A 36 -8.03 13.29 5.34
CA GLU A 36 -8.28 14.24 4.25
C GLU A 36 -8.31 13.53 2.89
N PHE A 37 -7.34 12.64 2.64
CA PHE A 37 -7.33 11.82 1.44
C PHE A 37 -8.56 10.89 1.38
N MET A 38 -8.93 10.26 2.50
CA MET A 38 -10.10 9.39 2.57
C MET A 38 -11.38 10.17 2.22
N LEU A 39 -11.61 11.33 2.81
CA LEU A 39 -12.80 12.15 2.55
C LEU A 39 -12.88 12.56 1.08
N THR A 40 -11.76 13.03 0.51
CA THR A 40 -11.69 13.36 -0.93
C THR A 40 -11.98 12.13 -1.81
N SER A 41 -11.56 10.94 -1.39
CA SER A 41 -11.81 9.70 -2.14
C SER A 41 -13.25 9.23 -2.04
N LEU A 42 -13.91 9.46 -0.90
CA LEU A 42 -15.33 9.21 -0.72
C LEU A 42 -16.18 10.11 -1.65
N GLU A 43 -15.81 11.37 -1.81
CA GLU A 43 -16.47 12.29 -2.76
C GLU A 43 -16.37 11.83 -4.21
N ARG A 44 -15.26 11.17 -4.59
CA ARG A 44 -15.09 10.53 -5.90
C ARG A 44 -15.86 9.21 -6.06
N GLY A 45 -16.35 8.63 -4.96
CA GLY A 45 -17.01 7.34 -4.96
C GLY A 45 -16.06 6.14 -5.01
N ASP A 46 -14.79 6.30 -4.63
CA ASP A 46 -13.79 5.24 -4.70
C ASP A 46 -14.07 4.13 -3.68
N PHE A 47 -14.24 2.88 -4.13
CA PHE A 47 -14.40 1.75 -3.20
C PHE A 47 -13.07 1.42 -2.50
N TYR A 48 -11.98 1.23 -3.26
CA TYR A 48 -10.65 0.97 -2.70
C TYR A 48 -9.88 2.28 -2.55
N ILE A 49 -9.72 2.73 -1.31
CA ILE A 49 -8.99 3.96 -0.98
C ILE A 49 -7.57 3.57 -0.60
N LEU A 50 -6.73 3.39 -1.63
CA LEU A 50 -5.30 3.14 -1.46
C LEU A 50 -4.59 4.45 -1.15
N CYS A 51 -4.35 4.70 0.13
CA CYS A 51 -3.68 5.90 0.62
C CYS A 51 -2.18 5.84 0.29
N PRO A 52 -1.58 6.95 -0.17
CA PRO A 52 -0.14 7.09 -0.22
C PRO A 52 0.49 7.12 1.17
N ASP A 53 1.81 7.01 1.17
CA ASP A 53 2.68 7.55 2.20
C ASP A 53 3.83 8.33 1.52
N ASN A 54 4.92 8.58 2.24
CA ASN A 54 6.07 9.30 1.68
C ASN A 54 7.23 8.37 1.25
N ASP A 55 7.09 7.05 1.38
CA ASP A 55 8.16 6.07 1.12
C ASP A 55 8.01 5.39 -0.24
N VAL A 56 6.78 5.15 -0.71
CA VAL A 56 6.53 4.40 -1.95
C VAL A 56 5.53 5.13 -2.84
N ASP A 57 5.87 5.25 -4.13
CA ASP A 57 4.95 5.82 -5.10
C ASP A 57 3.84 4.83 -5.51
N ARG A 58 2.72 5.39 -5.97
CA ARG A 58 1.52 4.64 -6.36
C ARG A 58 1.79 3.55 -7.39
N ALA A 59 2.62 3.83 -8.40
CA ALA A 59 2.88 2.84 -9.46
C ALA A 59 3.68 1.66 -8.92
N THR A 60 4.61 1.91 -8.01
CA THR A 60 5.35 0.85 -7.31
C THR A 60 4.43 -0.04 -6.46
N ASP A 61 3.48 0.53 -5.72
CA ASP A 61 2.51 -0.26 -4.96
C ASP A 61 1.58 -1.09 -5.86
N GLU A 62 1.09 -0.53 -6.95
CA GLU A 62 0.26 -1.25 -7.93
C GLU A 62 1.01 -2.44 -8.54
N ARG A 63 2.30 -2.29 -8.87
CA ARG A 63 3.13 -3.41 -9.33
C ARG A 63 3.34 -4.47 -8.25
N ARG A 64 3.53 -4.08 -6.99
CA ARG A 64 3.63 -5.04 -5.88
C ARG A 64 2.34 -5.83 -5.69
N MET A 65 1.19 -5.17 -5.79
CA MET A 65 -0.13 -5.80 -5.74
C MET A 65 -0.33 -6.75 -6.93
N LEU A 66 0.04 -6.32 -8.13
CA LEU A 66 -0.04 -7.13 -9.34
C LEU A 66 0.85 -8.39 -9.24
N TRP A 67 2.08 -8.24 -8.72
CA TRP A 67 2.93 -9.38 -8.46
C TRP A 67 2.30 -10.36 -7.46
N ALA A 68 1.76 -9.85 -6.35
CA ALA A 68 1.14 -10.68 -5.33
C ALA A 68 -0.10 -11.42 -5.84
N ILE A 69 -0.96 -10.79 -6.64
CA ILE A 69 -2.12 -11.49 -7.22
C ILE A 69 -1.69 -12.53 -8.27
N SER A 70 -0.62 -12.26 -9.01
CA SER A 70 -0.05 -13.24 -9.96
C SER A 70 0.48 -14.50 -9.27
N ASP A 71 0.85 -14.46 -7.97
CA ASP A 71 1.19 -15.69 -7.24
C ASP A 71 0.03 -16.70 -7.26
N ILE A 72 -1.19 -16.20 -7.16
CA ILE A 72 -2.41 -17.02 -7.19
C ILE A 72 -2.70 -17.48 -8.62
N ILE A 73 -2.59 -16.58 -9.60
CA ILE A 73 -2.93 -16.85 -11.00
C ILE A 73 -1.98 -17.89 -11.62
N GLU A 74 -0.68 -17.75 -11.35
CA GLU A 74 0.39 -18.58 -11.91
C GLU A 74 0.73 -19.78 -11.01
N ASN A 75 0.04 -19.93 -9.87
CA ASN A 75 0.30 -20.98 -8.87
C ASN A 75 1.76 -20.99 -8.39
N ARG A 76 2.32 -19.81 -8.10
CA ARG A 76 3.66 -19.63 -7.49
C ARG A 76 3.58 -19.84 -5.97
N PRO A 77 4.71 -20.09 -5.28
CA PRO A 77 4.74 -20.11 -3.83
C PRO A 77 4.20 -18.81 -3.22
N PRO A 78 3.55 -18.86 -2.05
CA PRO A 78 3.03 -17.66 -1.40
C PRO A 78 4.16 -16.68 -1.05
N LEU A 79 3.91 -15.39 -1.27
CA LEU A 79 4.91 -14.32 -1.09
C LEU A 79 6.14 -14.55 -1.98
N SER A 80 5.94 -14.93 -3.24
CA SER A 80 7.02 -15.36 -4.15
C SER A 80 8.11 -14.30 -4.32
N ARG A 81 7.81 -13.01 -4.08
CA ARG A 81 8.80 -11.93 -4.06
C ARG A 81 9.99 -12.16 -3.13
N TRP A 82 9.84 -13.03 -2.12
CA TRP A 82 10.88 -13.42 -1.18
C TRP A 82 11.38 -14.86 -1.40
N HIS A 83 10.77 -15.61 -2.32
CA HIS A 83 11.19 -16.96 -2.64
C HIS A 83 12.46 -16.90 -3.50
N PRO A 84 13.52 -17.68 -3.22
CA PRO A 84 14.78 -17.63 -3.95
C PRO A 84 14.62 -17.72 -5.48
N ASP A 85 13.74 -18.62 -5.93
CA ASP A 85 13.49 -18.86 -7.37
C ASP A 85 12.76 -17.72 -8.09
N PHE A 86 12.16 -16.77 -7.36
CA PHE A 86 11.30 -15.71 -7.91
C PHE A 86 11.72 -14.30 -7.48
N ALA A 87 12.63 -14.17 -6.52
CA ALA A 87 13.01 -12.89 -5.94
C ALA A 87 13.59 -11.91 -6.98
N ASP A 88 14.42 -12.39 -7.90
CA ASP A 88 15.05 -11.52 -8.91
C ASP A 88 14.04 -11.12 -10.00
N ALA A 89 13.22 -12.06 -10.48
CA ALA A 89 12.12 -11.76 -11.40
C ALA A 89 11.13 -10.75 -10.78
N SER A 90 10.85 -10.87 -9.48
CA SER A 90 9.99 -9.93 -8.76
C SER A 90 10.59 -8.53 -8.70
N LYS A 91 11.90 -8.42 -8.38
CA LYS A 91 12.60 -7.13 -8.36
C LYS A 91 12.59 -6.48 -9.74
N GLU A 92 12.89 -7.24 -10.79
CA GLU A 92 12.87 -6.73 -12.17
C GLU A 92 11.48 -6.22 -12.55
N PHE A 93 10.43 -6.99 -12.25
CA PHE A 93 9.05 -6.60 -12.53
C PHE A 93 8.63 -5.34 -11.77
N ILE A 94 8.90 -5.27 -10.46
CA ILE A 94 8.49 -4.14 -9.62
C ILE A 94 9.25 -2.87 -9.99
N ASN A 95 10.53 -2.98 -10.36
CA ASN A 95 11.37 -1.84 -10.76
C ASN A 95 11.18 -1.43 -12.22
N GLY A 96 10.59 -2.29 -13.06
CA GLY A 96 10.30 -2.01 -14.46
C GLY A 96 9.31 -0.86 -14.58
N ARG A 97 9.62 0.14 -15.42
CA ARG A 97 8.71 1.27 -15.68
C ARG A 97 7.61 0.87 -16.64
#